data_AF-A0A0S9Q070-F1
#
_entry.id   AF-A0A0S9Q070-F1
#
_cell.length_a   1.000
_cell.length_b   1.000
_cell.length_c   1.000
_cell.angle_alpha   90.00
_cell.angle_beta   90.00
_cell.angle_gamma   90.00
#
_symmetry.space_group_name_H-M   'P 1'
#
loop_
_entity.id
_entity.type
_entity.pdbx_description
1 polymer ?
#
loop_
_entity_poly.entity_id
_entity_poly.type
_entity_poly.pdbx_seq_one_letter_code
_entity_poly.pdbx_strand_id
1 'polypeptide(L)'
;MTPPSTTTVPDPASEPEPAALPAARLTPKEALARVLPGPLALDPLRDHAHIERGRLLRQRWLEATEALRAFYDETGHPLAEDRPSAAAPDVPATTAGEEPHATTALTAGAQATVVDLAGSVTDPFAYFLPGPRGAVRSPRGSGNAVQVTVADLVLNGFLRPGDILKPVDAEDLSATWLAVVEADALLLGGQRYTKFSPAAAAVTGKATSGWGFWQVAATGETLDSVRERYRARFPSLRPETKPSRPASTTTKGAASRSTEPIAE
;
A
#
# COMPACT_ATOMS: atom_id res chain seq x y z
N MET A 1 18.52 -23.31 -87.29
CA MET A 1 19.26 -23.85 -86.13
C MET A 1 19.21 -22.83 -85.02
N THR A 2 18.37 -23.08 -84.01
CA THR A 2 18.47 -22.44 -82.68
C THR A 2 17.80 -23.41 -81.70
N PRO A 3 18.52 -24.03 -80.76
CA PRO A 3 17.90 -24.87 -79.73
C PRO A 3 17.17 -23.99 -78.69
N PRO A 4 16.11 -24.51 -78.04
CA PRO A 4 15.40 -23.79 -77.00
C PRO A 4 16.26 -23.70 -75.73
N SER A 5 16.34 -22.48 -75.17
CA SER A 5 17.00 -22.20 -73.89
C SER A 5 16.33 -22.99 -72.77
N THR A 6 17.12 -23.80 -72.07
CA THR A 6 16.71 -24.50 -70.85
C THR A 6 16.81 -23.53 -69.68
N THR A 7 15.67 -23.04 -69.19
CA THR A 7 15.58 -22.25 -67.96
C THR A 7 15.85 -23.17 -66.77
N THR A 8 17.01 -23.00 -66.15
CA THR A 8 17.41 -23.67 -64.92
C THR A 8 16.65 -23.05 -63.75
N VAL A 9 15.78 -23.82 -63.10
CA VAL A 9 15.07 -23.45 -61.88
C VAL A 9 16.06 -23.52 -60.72
N PRO A 10 16.29 -22.44 -59.95
CA PRO A 10 17.18 -22.49 -58.80
C PRO A 10 16.55 -23.32 -57.67
N ASP A 11 17.39 -24.16 -57.09
CA ASP A 11 17.09 -25.03 -55.95
C ASP A 11 16.77 -24.19 -54.69
N PRO A 12 15.59 -24.34 -54.05
CA PRO A 12 15.22 -23.59 -52.85
C PRO A 12 15.95 -24.05 -51.57
N ALA A 13 16.87 -25.02 -51.64
CA ALA A 13 17.52 -25.60 -50.45
C ALA A 13 18.81 -24.89 -49.97
N SER A 14 19.16 -23.72 -50.51
CA SER A 14 20.36 -22.97 -50.09
C SER A 14 20.03 -21.61 -49.49
N GLU A 15 19.34 -21.61 -48.34
CA GLU A 15 19.29 -20.44 -47.46
C GLU A 15 20.55 -20.46 -46.56
N PRO A 16 21.39 -19.41 -46.59
CA PRO A 16 22.53 -19.33 -45.68
C PRO A 16 22.03 -19.15 -44.24
N GLU A 17 22.45 -20.06 -43.37
CA GLU A 17 22.23 -19.99 -41.93
C GLU A 17 22.66 -18.60 -41.41
N PRO A 18 21.78 -17.84 -40.71
CA PRO A 18 22.15 -16.55 -40.15
C PRO A 18 23.19 -16.79 -39.06
N ALA A 19 24.38 -16.22 -39.24
CA ALA A 19 25.46 -16.23 -38.26
C ALA A 19 24.91 -15.88 -36.87
N ALA A 20 24.98 -16.84 -35.95
CA ALA A 20 24.57 -16.68 -34.57
C ALA A 20 25.38 -15.52 -33.95
N LEU A 21 24.72 -14.37 -33.79
CA LEU A 21 25.28 -13.25 -33.04
C LEU A 21 25.54 -13.74 -31.60
N PRO A 22 26.72 -13.43 -31.02
CA PRO A 22 27.03 -13.83 -29.65
C PRO A 22 25.98 -13.24 -28.73
N ALA A 23 25.40 -14.10 -27.89
CA ALA A 23 24.41 -13.73 -26.88
C ALA A 23 25.01 -12.67 -25.94
N ALA A 24 24.84 -11.40 -26.27
CA ALA A 24 25.10 -10.30 -25.38
C ALA A 24 24.18 -10.49 -24.17
N ARG A 25 24.78 -10.69 -22.99
CA ARG A 25 24.09 -10.82 -21.71
C ARG A 25 23.31 -9.53 -21.45
N LEU A 26 22.05 -9.50 -21.88
CA LEU A 26 21.12 -8.43 -21.53
C LEU A 26 20.99 -8.40 -20.01
N THR A 27 21.15 -7.22 -19.43
CA THR A 27 20.94 -7.05 -18.00
C THR A 27 19.46 -7.25 -17.66
N PRO A 28 19.10 -7.73 -16.46
CA PRO A 28 17.70 -7.90 -16.05
C PRO A 28 16.85 -6.62 -16.23
N LYS A 29 17.48 -5.44 -16.10
CA LYS A 29 16.86 -4.13 -16.30
C LYS A 29 16.45 -3.87 -17.76
N GLU A 30 17.26 -4.29 -18.72
CA GLU A 30 16.97 -4.15 -20.16
C GLU A 30 15.92 -5.15 -20.64
N ALA A 31 15.93 -6.36 -20.06
CA ALA A 31 14.87 -7.34 -20.30
C ALA A 31 13.50 -6.81 -19.81
N LEU A 32 13.47 -6.13 -18.66
CA LEU A 32 12.24 -5.52 -18.11
C LEU A 32 11.73 -4.34 -18.96
N ALA A 33 12.64 -3.49 -19.45
CA ALA A 33 12.30 -2.31 -20.26
C ALA A 33 11.71 -2.65 -21.63
N ARG A 34 12.07 -3.80 -22.21
CA ARG A 34 11.48 -4.28 -23.48
C ARG A 34 10.05 -4.82 -23.35
N VAL A 35 9.59 -5.13 -22.13
CA VAL A 35 8.28 -5.75 -21.89
C VAL A 35 7.17 -4.73 -21.64
N LEU A 36 7.50 -3.48 -21.30
CA LEU A 36 6.52 -2.44 -20.95
C LEU A 36 6.32 -1.41 -22.08
N PRO A 37 5.11 -1.29 -22.68
CA PRO A 37 4.82 -0.24 -23.66
C PRO A 37 4.57 1.11 -22.97
N GLY A 38 5.07 2.19 -23.59
CA GLY A 38 4.96 3.57 -23.11
C GLY A 38 3.52 4.14 -23.08
N PRO A 39 3.33 5.33 -22.46
CA PRO A 39 2.02 5.85 -22.10
C PRO A 39 1.36 6.64 -23.26
N LEU A 40 0.15 6.28 -23.70
CA LEU A 40 -0.69 7.16 -24.54
C LEU A 40 -2.22 7.01 -24.30
N ALA A 41 -2.83 8.20 -24.21
CA ALA A 41 -4.22 8.70 -24.25
C ALA A 41 -5.41 7.71 -24.37
N LEU A 42 -6.47 7.99 -23.60
CA LEU A 42 -7.68 7.17 -23.38
C LEU A 42 -8.81 7.47 -24.37
N ASP A 43 -9.43 6.39 -24.88
CA ASP A 43 -10.61 6.33 -25.76
C ASP A 43 -11.62 5.39 -25.06
N PRO A 44 -12.93 5.71 -24.95
CA PRO A 44 -13.89 4.94 -24.14
C PRO A 44 -14.26 3.53 -24.65
N LEU A 45 -13.88 3.11 -25.86
CA LEU A 45 -13.98 1.70 -26.32
C LEU A 45 -12.91 0.78 -25.70
N ARG A 46 -12.06 1.32 -24.82
CA ARG A 46 -10.85 0.70 -24.27
C ARG A 46 -11.08 -0.07 -22.97
N ASP A 47 -12.28 -0.07 -22.39
CA ASP A 47 -12.54 -0.73 -21.10
C ASP A 47 -12.34 -2.26 -21.16
N HIS A 48 -12.80 -2.92 -22.23
CA HIS A 48 -12.58 -4.37 -22.37
C HIS A 48 -11.10 -4.70 -22.64
N ALA A 49 -10.45 -3.92 -23.51
CA ALA A 49 -9.02 -4.08 -23.80
C ALA A 49 -8.14 -3.76 -22.57
N HIS A 50 -8.56 -2.85 -21.70
CA HIS A 50 -7.86 -2.51 -20.47
C HIS A 50 -8.02 -3.62 -19.41
N ILE A 51 -9.21 -4.21 -19.30
CA ILE A 51 -9.46 -5.38 -18.44
C ILE A 51 -8.62 -6.58 -18.89
N GLU A 52 -8.65 -6.92 -20.18
CA GLU A 52 -7.86 -8.03 -20.72
C GLU A 52 -6.35 -7.77 -20.62
N ARG A 53 -5.90 -6.53 -20.86
CA ARG A 53 -4.50 -6.15 -20.64
C ARG A 53 -4.10 -6.27 -19.17
N GLY A 54 -4.95 -5.87 -18.23
CA GLY A 54 -4.71 -6.04 -16.79
C GLY A 54 -4.61 -7.51 -16.39
N ARG A 55 -5.48 -8.37 -16.95
CA ARG A 55 -5.44 -9.82 -16.75
C ARG A 55 -4.14 -10.42 -17.28
N LEU A 56 -3.71 -10.01 -18.47
CA LEU A 56 -2.50 -10.51 -19.13
C LEU A 56 -1.22 -10.04 -18.42
N LEU A 57 -1.19 -8.81 -17.91
CA LEU A 57 -0.10 -8.31 -17.07
C LEU A 57 -0.01 -9.08 -15.75
N ARG A 58 -1.15 -9.38 -15.11
CA ARG A 58 -1.18 -10.20 -13.88
C ARG A 58 -0.66 -11.61 -14.14
N GLN A 59 -1.07 -12.24 -15.24
CA GLN A 59 -0.59 -13.57 -15.61
C GLN A 59 0.92 -13.57 -15.85
N ARG A 60 1.44 -12.61 -16.64
CA ARG A 60 2.89 -12.47 -16.88
C ARG A 60 3.68 -12.22 -15.60
N TRP A 61 3.13 -11.46 -14.67
CA TRP A 61 3.78 -11.23 -13.38
C TRP A 61 3.87 -12.53 -12.56
N LEU A 62 2.79 -13.31 -12.51
CA LEU A 62 2.79 -14.63 -11.84
C LEU A 62 3.80 -15.58 -12.48
N GLU A 63 3.79 -15.69 -13.82
CA GLU A 63 4.76 -16.49 -14.57
C GLU A 63 6.21 -16.06 -14.29
N ALA A 64 6.48 -14.75 -14.21
CA ALA A 64 7.80 -14.23 -13.87
C ALA A 64 8.22 -14.58 -12.44
N THR A 65 7.30 -14.51 -11.46
CA THR A 65 7.59 -14.90 -10.07
C THR A 65 7.84 -16.40 -9.92
N GLU A 66 7.12 -17.23 -10.68
CA GLU A 66 7.33 -18.68 -10.69
C GLU A 66 8.64 -19.06 -11.38
N ALA A 67 8.98 -18.40 -12.50
CA ALA A 67 10.28 -18.59 -13.17
C ALA A 67 11.45 -18.18 -12.27
N LEU A 68 11.33 -17.07 -11.54
CA LEU A 68 12.32 -16.65 -10.53
C LEU A 68 12.48 -17.72 -9.45
N ARG A 69 11.37 -18.25 -8.93
CA ARG A 69 11.39 -19.31 -7.92
C ARG A 69 12.08 -20.57 -8.44
N ALA A 70 11.73 -21.03 -9.62
CA ALA A 70 12.35 -22.20 -10.26
C ALA A 70 13.86 -22.01 -10.46
N PHE A 71 14.29 -20.81 -10.89
CA PHE A 71 15.70 -20.48 -11.02
C PHE A 71 16.46 -20.58 -9.69
N TYR A 72 15.86 -20.13 -8.58
CA TYR A 72 16.47 -20.26 -7.25
C TYR A 72 16.52 -21.71 -6.76
N ASP A 73 15.46 -22.49 -7.00
CA ASP A 73 15.43 -23.91 -6.65
C ASP A 73 16.49 -24.71 -7.44
N GLU A 74 16.72 -24.38 -8.71
CA GLU A 74 17.70 -25.05 -9.59
C GLU A 74 19.15 -24.64 -9.30
N THR A 75 19.41 -23.36 -9.04
CA THR A 75 20.77 -22.87 -8.78
C THR A 75 21.28 -23.22 -7.40
N GLY A 76 20.41 -23.71 -6.50
CA GLY A 76 20.81 -24.13 -5.16
C GLY A 76 21.48 -23.01 -4.36
N HIS A 77 21.24 -21.74 -4.72
CA HIS A 77 21.66 -20.59 -3.95
C HIS A 77 20.60 -20.38 -2.86
N PRO A 78 20.81 -20.88 -1.61
CA PRO A 78 20.09 -20.28 -0.50
C PRO A 78 20.38 -18.78 -0.54
N LEU A 79 19.43 -17.97 -0.10
CA LEU A 79 19.70 -16.59 0.30
C LEU A 79 20.73 -16.62 1.43
N ALA A 80 22.00 -16.84 1.10
CA ALA A 80 23.10 -16.60 1.98
C ALA A 80 23.06 -15.10 2.22
N GLU A 81 22.77 -14.74 3.47
CA GLU A 81 22.95 -13.41 4.00
C GLU A 81 24.43 -13.05 3.84
N ASP A 82 24.81 -12.62 2.63
CA ASP A 82 26.15 -12.16 2.32
C ASP A 82 26.29 -10.77 2.94
N ARG A 83 26.45 -10.76 4.26
CA ARG A 83 26.84 -9.60 5.05
C ARG A 83 28.31 -9.40 4.70
N PRO A 84 28.70 -8.33 3.98
CA PRO A 84 30.10 -8.03 3.82
C PRO A 84 30.67 -7.73 5.22
N SER A 85 31.40 -8.68 5.76
CA SER A 85 32.25 -8.49 6.93
C SER A 85 33.34 -7.52 6.53
N ALA A 86 33.09 -6.23 6.75
CA ALA A 86 34.07 -5.18 6.57
C ALA A 86 35.26 -5.47 7.50
N ALA A 87 36.31 -6.03 6.93
CA ALA A 87 37.63 -6.08 7.55
C ALA A 87 38.04 -4.64 7.88
N ALA A 88 38.24 -4.37 9.17
CA ALA A 88 38.76 -3.11 9.65
C ALA A 88 40.13 -2.85 9.01
N PRO A 89 40.37 -1.65 8.44
CA PRO A 89 41.71 -1.27 8.02
C PRO A 89 42.60 -1.04 9.25
N ASP A 90 43.77 -1.68 9.26
CA ASP A 90 44.88 -1.40 10.17
C ASP A 90 45.24 0.09 10.10
N VAL A 91 45.12 0.79 11.23
CA VAL A 91 45.59 2.17 11.40
C VAL A 91 46.96 2.12 12.11
N PRO A 92 48.01 2.76 11.55
CA PRO A 92 49.34 2.72 12.14
C PRO A 92 49.43 3.57 13.42
N ALA A 93 50.17 3.06 14.40
CA ALA A 93 50.53 3.76 15.63
C ALA A 93 51.48 4.95 15.33
N THR A 94 51.00 6.17 15.57
CA THR A 94 51.84 7.37 15.67
C THR A 94 52.12 7.69 17.13
N THR A 95 53.40 7.69 17.46
CA THR A 95 53.99 7.98 18.77
C THR A 95 54.04 9.49 19.06
N ALA A 96 53.64 9.83 20.28
CA ALA A 96 54.06 10.94 21.15
C ALA A 96 54.13 12.38 20.61
N GLY A 97 53.33 13.26 21.22
CA GLY A 97 53.47 14.71 21.21
C GLY A 97 52.62 15.31 22.32
N GLU A 98 53.31 15.86 23.32
CA GLU A 98 52.90 16.33 24.64
C GLU A 98 51.92 17.52 24.69
N GLU A 99 51.26 17.61 25.85
CA GLU A 99 50.72 18.79 26.56
C GLU A 99 49.23 19.22 26.36
N PRO A 100 48.61 19.73 27.44
CA PRO A 100 47.20 19.49 27.79
C PRO A 100 46.31 20.71 27.53
N HIS A 101 44.98 20.55 27.56
CA HIS A 101 44.05 21.38 28.36
C HIS A 101 42.58 20.96 28.15
N ALA A 102 41.89 20.83 29.28
CA ALA A 102 40.45 21.02 29.52
C ALA A 102 39.43 20.03 28.92
N THR A 103 39.07 19.06 29.74
CA THR A 103 37.69 18.81 30.24
C THR A 103 36.51 19.18 29.32
N THR A 104 35.83 18.18 28.76
CA THR A 104 34.38 17.97 28.95
C THR A 104 34.05 16.52 28.61
N ALA A 105 33.56 15.80 29.61
CA ALA A 105 33.06 14.44 29.49
C ALA A 105 31.64 14.44 28.92
N LEU A 106 31.39 13.62 27.90
CA LEU A 106 30.08 13.01 27.72
C LEU A 106 30.27 11.57 27.24
N THR A 107 30.09 10.65 28.18
CA THR A 107 30.10 9.20 27.99
C THR A 107 28.80 8.79 27.31
N ALA A 108 28.87 8.34 26.06
CA ALA A 108 27.81 7.58 25.42
C ALA A 108 28.30 6.15 25.23
N GLY A 109 27.97 5.29 26.18
CA GLY A 109 28.22 3.85 26.10
C GLY A 109 27.36 3.23 25.01
N ALA A 110 28.01 2.69 23.98
CA ALA A 110 27.37 1.81 23.01
C ALA A 110 27.05 0.47 23.69
N GLN A 111 25.77 0.23 23.99
CA GLN A 111 25.31 -1.10 24.35
C GLN A 111 24.98 -1.87 23.08
N ALA A 112 25.71 -2.97 22.88
CA ALA A 112 25.40 -4.00 21.91
C ALA A 112 24.17 -4.78 22.40
N THR A 113 23.06 -4.71 21.66
CA THR A 113 21.90 -5.56 21.86
C THR A 113 22.13 -6.92 21.20
N VAL A 114 22.22 -7.95 22.05
CA VAL A 114 22.04 -9.34 21.67
C VAL A 114 20.55 -9.54 21.35
N VAL A 115 20.24 -9.95 20.12
CA VAL A 115 18.88 -10.30 19.70
C VAL A 115 18.63 -11.76 20.06
N ASP A 116 17.65 -11.98 20.94
CA ASP A 116 17.18 -13.29 21.36
C ASP A 116 16.27 -13.90 20.28
N LEU A 117 16.46 -15.19 20.02
CA LEU A 117 15.85 -15.97 18.95
C LEU A 117 14.51 -16.55 19.45
N ALA A 118 13.53 -15.69 19.71
CA ALA A 118 12.15 -16.10 19.98
C ALA A 118 11.18 -15.15 19.26
N GLY A 119 10.54 -15.66 18.21
CA GLY A 119 9.76 -14.89 17.24
C GLY A 119 8.56 -14.13 17.83
N SER A 120 8.81 -12.87 18.21
CA SER A 120 7.80 -11.83 18.32
C SER A 120 8.38 -10.57 17.70
N VAL A 121 7.94 -10.25 16.47
CA VAL A 121 8.27 -8.98 15.81
C VAL A 121 7.60 -7.86 16.61
N THR A 122 8.33 -7.29 17.56
CA THR A 122 8.02 -5.99 18.13
C THR A 122 8.10 -4.95 17.03
N ASP A 123 6.97 -4.29 16.81
CA ASP A 123 6.74 -3.21 15.87
C ASP A 123 7.84 -2.13 15.97
N PRO A 124 8.70 -1.95 14.94
CA PRO A 124 9.75 -0.93 14.96
C PRO A 124 9.20 0.51 14.88
N PHE A 125 7.88 0.70 14.72
CA PHE A 125 7.22 2.01 14.73
C PHE A 125 6.48 2.34 16.04
N ALA A 126 6.54 1.48 17.06
CA ALA A 126 5.95 1.77 18.37
C ALA A 126 6.65 2.92 19.15
N TYR A 127 7.74 3.49 18.63
CA TYR A 127 8.62 4.40 19.38
C TYR A 127 8.69 5.86 18.90
N PHE A 128 7.97 6.28 17.86
CA PHE A 128 8.14 7.65 17.32
C PHE A 128 6.95 8.58 17.52
N LEU A 129 6.45 8.71 18.76
CA LEU A 129 5.84 9.93 19.32
C LEU A 129 5.49 9.71 20.81
N PRO A 130 6.18 10.36 21.77
CA PRO A 130 5.66 10.46 23.14
C PRO A 130 4.43 11.37 23.13
N GLY A 131 3.26 10.79 22.89
CA GLY A 131 1.99 11.51 22.98
C GLY A 131 1.72 11.95 24.42
N PRO A 132 1.36 13.23 24.68
CA PRO A 132 0.86 13.62 25.98
C PRO A 132 -0.36 12.76 26.32
N ARG A 133 -0.33 12.12 27.49
CA ARG A 133 -1.45 11.39 28.10
C ARG A 133 -2.54 12.37 28.53
N GLY A 134 -3.13 13.08 27.57
CA GLY A 134 -4.40 13.77 27.72
C GLY A 134 -5.47 12.83 27.17
N ALA A 135 -6.31 12.28 28.04
CA ALA A 135 -7.48 11.52 27.64
C ALA A 135 -8.42 12.42 26.82
N VAL A 136 -8.22 12.47 25.51
CA VAL A 136 -9.18 13.05 24.58
C VAL A 136 -10.42 12.18 24.67
N ARG A 137 -11.38 12.62 25.48
CA ARG A 137 -12.73 12.08 25.48
C ARG A 137 -13.26 12.32 24.07
N SER A 138 -13.23 11.29 23.23
CA SER A 138 -13.91 11.31 21.94
C SER A 138 -15.35 11.76 22.20
N PRO A 139 -15.86 12.74 21.45
CA PRO A 139 -17.20 13.26 21.68
C PRO A 139 -18.21 12.11 21.65
N ARG A 140 -18.86 11.87 22.79
CA ARG A 140 -19.98 10.93 22.95
C ARG A 140 -21.15 11.48 22.13
N GLY A 141 -21.17 11.13 20.86
CA GLY A 141 -22.19 11.60 19.93
C GLY A 141 -22.06 11.00 18.54
N SER A 142 -21.39 9.85 18.39
CA SER A 142 -21.55 9.08 17.16
C SER A 142 -22.90 8.39 17.26
N GLY A 143 -23.93 8.97 16.65
CA GLY A 143 -25.09 8.20 16.21
C GLY A 143 -24.59 6.95 15.49
N ASN A 144 -25.38 5.87 15.49
CA ASN A 144 -25.02 4.54 15.00
C ASN A 144 -24.71 4.48 13.49
N ALA A 145 -24.06 5.47 12.87
CA ALA A 145 -23.66 5.46 11.47
C ALA A 145 -22.99 4.13 11.18
N VAL A 146 -23.65 3.32 10.34
CA VAL A 146 -23.17 1.99 10.01
C VAL A 146 -21.75 2.14 9.47
N GLN A 147 -20.84 1.45 10.15
CA GLN A 147 -19.45 1.42 9.78
C GLN A 147 -19.34 0.60 8.50
N VAL A 148 -18.89 1.25 7.43
CA VAL A 148 -18.57 0.58 6.17
C VAL A 148 -17.13 0.11 6.28
N THR A 149 -16.90 -1.19 6.10
CA THR A 149 -15.56 -1.81 6.17
C THR A 149 -14.99 -2.05 4.76
N VAL A 150 -13.70 -2.38 4.68
CA VAL A 150 -13.08 -2.79 3.39
C VAL A 150 -13.79 -4.03 2.84
N ALA A 151 -14.04 -5.02 3.71
CA ALA A 151 -14.75 -6.24 3.35
C ALA A 151 -16.13 -5.97 2.74
N ASP A 152 -16.90 -5.02 3.29
CA ASP A 152 -18.22 -4.66 2.74
C ASP A 152 -18.13 -4.14 1.30
N LEU A 153 -17.12 -3.30 1.01
CA LEU A 153 -16.92 -2.76 -0.33
C LEU A 153 -16.48 -3.84 -1.32
N VAL A 154 -15.63 -4.77 -0.88
CA VAL A 154 -15.14 -5.88 -1.71
C VAL A 154 -16.23 -6.91 -1.97
N LEU A 155 -16.93 -7.36 -0.93
CA LEU A 155 -18.02 -8.33 -1.03
C LEU A 155 -19.15 -7.84 -1.94
N ASN A 156 -19.43 -6.54 -1.96
CA ASN A 156 -20.48 -5.95 -2.79
C ASN A 156 -19.98 -5.45 -4.15
N GLY A 157 -18.72 -5.70 -4.50
CA GLY A 157 -18.13 -5.40 -5.81
C GLY A 157 -17.89 -3.92 -6.10
N PHE A 158 -17.83 -3.08 -5.05
CA PHE A 158 -17.44 -1.66 -5.16
C PHE A 158 -15.93 -1.49 -5.24
N LEU A 159 -15.19 -2.42 -4.64
CA LEU A 159 -13.75 -2.59 -4.81
C LEU A 159 -13.48 -4.05 -5.20
N ARG A 160 -12.36 -4.30 -5.89
CA ARG A 160 -11.92 -5.65 -6.26
C ARG A 160 -10.59 -5.98 -5.58
N PRO A 161 -10.35 -7.24 -5.19
CA PRO A 161 -9.04 -7.66 -4.74
C PRO A 161 -7.98 -7.45 -5.84
N GLY A 162 -6.92 -6.74 -5.47
CA GLY A 162 -5.85 -6.29 -6.36
C GLY A 162 -6.07 -4.89 -6.95
N ASP A 163 -7.17 -4.19 -6.63
CA ASP A 163 -7.27 -2.76 -6.93
C ASP A 163 -6.17 -1.99 -6.19
N ILE A 164 -5.59 -1.01 -6.88
CA ILE A 164 -4.55 -0.16 -6.31
C ILE A 164 -5.20 1.15 -5.85
N LEU A 165 -4.95 1.52 -4.60
CA LEU A 165 -5.32 2.79 -4.02
C LEU A 165 -4.08 3.68 -3.92
N LYS A 166 -4.22 4.94 -4.36
CA LYS A 166 -3.21 5.99 -4.25
C LYS A 166 -3.74 7.15 -3.40
N PRO A 167 -2.87 7.93 -2.75
CA PRO A 167 -3.27 9.17 -2.07
C PRO A 167 -3.84 10.20 -3.07
N VAL A 168 -4.87 10.97 -2.68
CA VAL A 168 -5.47 12.03 -3.52
C VAL A 168 -4.53 13.23 -3.69
N ASP A 169 -4.05 13.80 -2.60
CA ASP A 169 -3.39 15.12 -2.59
C ASP A 169 -1.86 15.08 -2.60
N ALA A 170 -1.28 13.94 -2.99
CA ALA A 170 0.16 13.79 -2.87
C ALA A 170 0.77 13.38 -4.18
N GLU A 171 0.96 14.35 -5.08
CA GLU A 171 1.76 14.15 -6.29
C GLU A 171 3.12 13.54 -5.93
N ASP A 172 3.76 14.04 -4.86
CA ASP A 172 5.05 13.54 -4.37
C ASP A 172 4.98 12.20 -3.62
N LEU A 173 3.87 11.88 -2.93
CA LEU A 173 3.74 10.61 -2.19
C LEU A 173 3.09 9.50 -3.02
N SER A 174 2.45 9.84 -4.14
CA SER A 174 1.66 8.93 -4.97
C SER A 174 2.51 7.84 -5.63
N ALA A 175 3.79 8.11 -5.88
CA ALA A 175 4.72 7.12 -6.42
C ALA A 175 5.23 6.14 -5.35
N THR A 176 5.26 6.55 -4.08
CA THR A 176 5.91 5.79 -3.00
C THR A 176 4.92 4.94 -2.22
N TRP A 177 3.68 5.38 -2.08
CA TRP A 177 2.71 4.75 -1.17
C TRP A 177 1.47 4.28 -1.92
N LEU A 178 1.57 3.06 -2.47
CA LEU A 178 0.46 2.36 -3.09
C LEU A 178 -0.08 1.32 -2.10
N ALA A 179 -1.39 1.36 -1.84
CA ALA A 179 -2.08 0.31 -1.11
C ALA A 179 -2.78 -0.63 -2.08
N VAL A 180 -2.66 -1.94 -1.87
CA VAL A 180 -3.36 -2.96 -2.66
C VAL A 180 -4.56 -3.47 -1.86
N VAL A 181 -5.74 -3.49 -2.49
CA VAL A 181 -6.95 -4.03 -1.87
C VAL A 181 -6.86 -5.56 -1.79
N GLU A 182 -7.07 -6.12 -0.62
CA GLU A 182 -7.26 -7.57 -0.40
C GLU A 182 -8.75 -7.86 -0.13
N ALA A 183 -9.09 -9.10 0.23
CA ALA A 183 -10.48 -9.52 0.43
C ALA A 183 -11.21 -8.73 1.55
N ASP A 184 -10.51 -8.35 2.60
CA ASP A 184 -11.04 -7.75 3.84
C ASP A 184 -10.14 -6.62 4.40
N ALA A 185 -9.03 -6.31 3.73
CA ALA A 185 -8.00 -5.41 4.22
C ALA A 185 -7.26 -4.70 3.09
N LEU A 186 -6.39 -3.77 3.45
CA LEU A 186 -5.45 -3.11 2.55
C LEU A 186 -4.04 -3.57 2.88
N LEU A 187 -3.27 -3.93 1.87
CA LEU A 187 -1.84 -4.20 1.98
C LEU A 187 -1.08 -2.94 1.58
N LEU A 188 -0.33 -2.35 2.52
CA LEU A 188 0.46 -1.13 2.32
C LEU A 188 1.85 -1.35 2.91
N GLY A 189 2.89 -1.28 2.07
CA GLY A 189 4.27 -1.45 2.54
C GLY A 189 4.52 -2.79 3.26
N GLY A 190 3.83 -3.87 2.85
CA GLY A 190 3.89 -5.18 3.49
C GLY A 190 3.08 -5.33 4.78
N GLN A 191 2.41 -4.27 5.24
CA GLN A 191 1.55 -4.28 6.42
C GLN A 191 0.07 -4.33 6.02
N ARG A 192 -0.73 -5.06 6.80
CA ARG A 192 -2.16 -5.28 6.55
C ARG A 192 -3.03 -4.39 7.43
N TYR A 193 -3.98 -3.68 6.83
CA TYR A 193 -4.87 -2.74 7.50
C TYR A 193 -6.35 -3.04 7.20
N THR A 194 -7.15 -3.35 8.23
CA THR A 194 -8.60 -3.59 8.07
C THR A 194 -9.44 -2.32 7.96
N LYS A 195 -8.83 -1.15 8.20
CA LYS A 195 -9.49 0.16 8.21
C LYS A 195 -8.68 1.17 7.39
N PHE A 196 -9.40 2.03 6.67
CA PHE A 196 -8.80 3.06 5.81
C PHE A 196 -8.01 4.13 6.57
N SER A 197 -8.51 4.59 7.73
CA SER A 197 -7.86 5.69 8.47
C SER A 197 -6.51 5.30 9.08
N PRO A 198 -6.34 4.13 9.72
CA PRO A 198 -5.02 3.66 10.14
C PRO A 198 -4.02 3.51 8.99
N ALA A 199 -4.46 3.01 7.82
CA ALA A 199 -3.60 2.94 6.64
C ALA A 199 -3.15 4.34 6.19
N ALA A 200 -4.07 5.31 6.15
CA ALA A 200 -3.74 6.70 5.81
C ALA A 200 -2.81 7.35 6.86
N ALA A 201 -3.01 7.04 8.14
CA ALA A 201 -2.17 7.51 9.22
C ALA A 201 -0.74 6.95 9.12
N ALA A 202 -0.59 5.69 8.70
CA ALA A 202 0.71 5.08 8.46
C ALA A 202 1.50 5.80 7.34
N VAL A 203 0.81 6.29 6.30
CA VAL A 203 1.45 7.09 5.23
C VAL A 203 1.79 8.50 5.72
N THR A 204 0.86 9.15 6.42
CA THR A 204 0.97 10.59 6.74
C THR A 204 1.68 10.89 8.06
N GLY A 205 1.90 9.90 8.91
CA GLY A 205 2.46 10.07 10.26
C GLY A 205 1.52 10.76 11.26
N LYS A 206 0.25 11.02 10.88
CA LYS A 206 -0.75 11.69 11.73
C LYS A 206 -2.15 11.13 11.53
N ALA A 207 -3.07 11.42 12.46
CA ALA A 207 -4.45 10.99 12.35
C ALA A 207 -5.12 11.64 11.12
N THR A 208 -5.39 10.83 10.10
CA THR A 208 -5.93 11.27 8.80
C THR A 208 -7.19 10.48 8.46
N SER A 209 -8.19 11.15 7.89
CA SER A 209 -9.42 10.49 7.42
C SER A 209 -9.13 9.63 6.19
N GLY A 210 -9.25 8.30 6.31
CA GLY A 210 -8.94 7.41 5.20
C GLY A 210 -9.88 7.54 4.00
N TRP A 211 -11.14 7.94 4.21
CA TRP A 211 -12.15 7.99 3.14
C TRP A 211 -11.84 9.03 2.07
N GLY A 212 -11.40 10.23 2.48
CA GLY A 212 -11.01 11.29 1.55
C GLY A 212 -9.56 11.19 1.09
N PHE A 213 -8.72 10.40 1.79
CA PHE A 213 -7.30 10.30 1.48
C PHE A 213 -7.02 9.36 0.30
N TRP A 214 -7.77 8.27 0.17
CA TRP A 214 -7.52 7.24 -0.84
C TRP A 214 -8.36 7.44 -2.10
N GLN A 215 -7.73 7.21 -3.25
CA GLN A 215 -8.31 7.21 -4.59
C GLN A 215 -8.02 5.89 -5.29
N VAL A 216 -9.01 5.31 -5.96
CA VAL A 216 -8.83 4.11 -6.78
C VAL A 216 -8.04 4.51 -8.03
N ALA A 217 -6.86 3.94 -8.21
CA ALA A 217 -5.95 4.32 -9.29
C ALA A 217 -6.55 4.06 -10.69
N ALA A 218 -7.36 3.02 -10.83
CA ALA A 218 -7.97 2.64 -12.10
C ALA A 218 -9.08 3.61 -12.54
N THR A 219 -9.90 4.11 -11.61
CA THR A 219 -11.07 4.96 -11.94
C THR A 219 -10.84 6.44 -11.64
N GLY A 220 -9.85 6.78 -10.81
CA GLY A 220 -9.68 8.13 -10.27
C GLY A 220 -10.74 8.51 -9.23
N GLU A 221 -11.54 7.56 -8.74
CA GLU A 221 -12.61 7.87 -7.79
C GLU A 221 -12.09 7.81 -6.34
N THR A 222 -12.49 8.77 -5.50
CA THR A 222 -12.17 8.77 -4.07
C THR A 222 -12.98 7.71 -3.32
N LEU A 223 -12.41 7.13 -2.26
CA LEU A 223 -13.15 6.15 -1.46
C LEU A 223 -14.39 6.73 -0.79
N ASP A 224 -14.44 8.03 -0.55
CA ASP A 224 -15.64 8.70 -0.05
C ASP A 224 -16.79 8.62 -1.07
N SER A 225 -16.51 8.87 -2.36
CA SER A 225 -17.49 8.70 -3.44
C SER A 225 -17.94 7.24 -3.58
N VAL A 226 -17.00 6.30 -3.49
CA VAL A 226 -17.30 4.85 -3.49
C VAL A 226 -18.24 4.48 -2.33
N ARG A 227 -17.97 5.04 -1.14
CA ARG A 227 -18.79 4.84 0.07
C ARG A 227 -20.18 5.45 -0.07
N GLU A 228 -20.30 6.61 -0.70
CA GLU A 228 -21.60 7.23 -0.98
C GLU A 228 -22.43 6.36 -1.93
N ARG A 229 -21.85 5.83 -3.01
CA ARG A 229 -22.53 4.89 -3.91
C ARG A 229 -22.94 3.61 -3.19
N TYR A 230 -22.08 3.07 -2.32
CA TYR A 230 -22.43 1.94 -1.47
C TYR A 230 -23.67 2.24 -0.60
N ARG A 231 -23.68 3.38 0.08
CA ARG A 231 -24.81 3.81 0.93
C ARG A 231 -26.09 4.11 0.15
N ALA A 232 -25.98 4.59 -1.08
CA ALA A 232 -27.12 4.81 -1.96
C ALA A 232 -27.74 3.48 -2.39
N ARG A 233 -26.92 2.45 -2.65
CA ARG A 233 -27.38 1.11 -3.03
C ARG A 233 -27.96 0.30 -1.86
N PHE A 234 -27.43 0.48 -0.66
CA PHE A 234 -27.87 -0.23 0.55
C PHE A 234 -28.47 0.73 1.59
N PRO A 235 -29.64 1.34 1.31
CA PRO A 235 -30.26 2.30 2.21
C PRO A 235 -30.72 1.67 3.53
N SER A 236 -30.99 0.36 3.55
CA SER A 236 -31.36 -0.40 4.75
C SER A 236 -30.22 -0.55 5.77
N LEU A 237 -28.98 -0.32 5.34
CA LEU A 237 -27.83 -0.20 6.23
C LEU A 237 -27.68 1.22 6.78
N ARG A 238 -28.61 2.14 6.53
CA ARG A 238 -28.68 3.33 7.37
C ARG A 238 -29.06 2.82 8.75
N PRO A 239 -28.35 3.22 9.82
CA PRO A 239 -28.92 3.00 11.14
C PRO A 239 -30.30 3.61 11.09
N GLU A 240 -31.32 2.83 11.39
CA GLU A 240 -32.63 3.40 11.58
C GLU A 240 -32.42 4.59 12.50
N THR A 241 -32.70 5.77 11.98
CA THR A 241 -32.81 6.98 12.78
C THR A 241 -33.91 6.63 13.75
N LYS A 242 -33.52 6.11 14.93
CA LYS A 242 -34.41 5.70 16.00
C LYS A 242 -35.46 6.79 16.03
N PRO A 243 -36.75 6.48 15.74
CA PRO A 243 -37.78 7.50 15.55
C PRO A 243 -37.64 8.42 16.73
N SER A 244 -37.25 9.67 16.42
CA SER A 244 -36.80 10.65 17.41
C SER A 244 -37.83 10.62 18.51
N ARG A 245 -37.46 10.04 19.66
CA ARG A 245 -38.40 9.77 20.75
C ARG A 245 -39.13 11.08 20.96
N PRO A 246 -40.47 11.16 20.75
CA PRO A 246 -41.19 12.42 20.79
C PRO A 246 -40.80 13.08 22.09
N ALA A 247 -40.23 14.28 21.98
CA ALA A 247 -39.59 14.99 23.08
C ALA A 247 -40.47 14.79 24.31
N SER A 248 -39.97 14.03 25.29
CA SER A 248 -40.70 13.86 26.54
C SER A 248 -40.80 15.25 27.12
N THR A 249 -41.94 15.89 26.89
CA THR A 249 -42.31 17.14 27.53
C THR A 249 -42.17 16.84 29.00
N THR A 250 -41.07 17.32 29.56
CA THR A 250 -40.90 17.36 31.00
C THR A 250 -41.96 18.35 31.43
N THR A 251 -43.16 17.83 31.71
CA THR A 251 -44.19 18.49 32.48
C THR A 251 -43.53 18.73 33.84
N LYS A 252 -42.87 19.88 33.93
CA LYS A 252 -42.38 20.48 35.14
C LYS A 252 -43.60 20.65 36.01
N GLY A 253 -43.83 19.68 36.90
CA GLY A 253 -44.84 19.76 37.94
C GLY A 253 -44.61 21.03 38.71
N ALA A 254 -45.40 22.05 38.41
CA ALA A 254 -45.56 23.21 39.25
C ALA A 254 -46.25 22.70 40.51
N ALA A 255 -45.44 22.46 41.55
CA ALA A 255 -45.94 22.21 42.88
C ALA A 255 -46.70 23.46 43.35
N SER A 256 -48.02 23.36 43.38
CA SER A 256 -48.91 24.28 44.07
C SER A 256 -48.48 24.33 45.55
N ARG A 257 -47.96 25.47 46.00
CA ARG A 257 -47.99 25.83 47.43
C ARG A 257 -49.24 26.68 47.64
N SER A 258 -50.27 26.06 48.19
CA SER A 258 -51.36 26.77 48.85
C SER A 258 -50.81 27.40 50.11
N THR A 259 -50.85 28.72 50.20
CA THR A 259 -50.64 29.48 51.43
C THR A 259 -52.02 29.84 51.97
N GLU A 260 -52.44 29.22 53.06
CA GLU A 260 -53.62 29.65 53.82
C GLU A 260 -53.33 30.96 54.56
N PRO A 261 -54.26 31.94 54.57
CA PRO A 261 -54.18 33.09 55.46
C PRO A 261 -54.71 32.73 56.85
N ILE A 262 -53.89 32.97 57.87
CA ILE A 262 -54.27 32.96 59.28
C ILE A 262 -55.06 34.25 59.56
N ALA A 263 -56.27 34.10 60.10
CA ALA A 263 -57.14 35.18 60.54
C ALA A 263 -56.73 35.66 61.95
N GLU A 264 -56.81 36.98 62.16
CA GLU A 264 -56.97 37.63 63.48
C GLU A 264 -58.37 38.23 63.60
#